data_AF-A0A661YBY0-F1
#
_entry.id   AF-A0A661YBY0-F1
#
_cell.length_a   1.000
_cell.length_b   1.000
_cell.length_c   1.000
_cell.angle_alpha   90.00
_cell.angle_beta   90.00
_cell.angle_gamma   90.00
#
_symmetry.space_group_name_H-M   'P 1'
#
loop_
_entity.id
_entity.type
_entity.pdbx_description
1 polymer ?
#
loop_
_entity_poly.entity_id
_entity_poly.type
_entity_poly.pdbx_seq_one_letter_code
_entity_poly.pdbx_strand_id
1 'polypeptide(L)'
;MDFKNAILQGIPSELPVLKPHDASVSHAPKRKDILSVEEKKLALRNALRYFPEKFHEVLAEEFSRELETYGRIYMYRFRPDYKMYARPIDAYPHKTKQAAAIMLMITNNLDPAVAQHPHELITYGGNGAVFQNWAQYLLTMQYLATMTEEQTLVMYSGHPLGLFPSHKDAPRVVVTNGMVIPNYSKQDDWEKFNALGVSQYGQMTAGSYMYIGPQGIVHGTTITVMNAARKVAKPGEDPFKGKLFITSGLGGMSGAQPKAADISGVISVTAEVNPKAARKRYDQGWVKEIITDMDELVVRVIRAKEQKEVVSIAFEGNIVDVWERFDKENIFVDFGSDQTSLHNPWAGGYYPAGLSFEESNQMMAEQPELFKEKVRDSLRRQAAAINKHTARGTYFFDYGNAFLLEASRAGADVMAENGIDFKYSSYVQDIMGPLFFDFGFGPFRWVCTSGNPDDLDITDKIASDVMEELMQQAPEDIRSQMADNINWIKGARANKLVVGSQARILYA
;
A
#
# COMPACT_ATOMS: atom_id res chain seq x y z
N MET A 1 -3.61 -28.96 17.60
CA MET A 1 -3.36 -29.50 16.24
C MET A 1 -2.07 -28.87 15.73
N ASP A 2 -1.15 -29.65 15.16
CA ASP A 2 0.06 -29.07 14.55
C ASP A 2 -0.28 -28.32 13.25
N PHE A 3 0.66 -27.50 12.77
CA PHE A 3 0.49 -26.63 11.60
C PHE A 3 0.10 -27.40 10.34
N LYS A 4 0.74 -28.56 10.06
CA LYS A 4 0.49 -29.32 8.83
C LYS A 4 -0.92 -29.92 8.84
N ASN A 5 -1.32 -30.49 9.97
CA ASN A 5 -2.66 -31.05 10.14
C ASN A 5 -3.74 -29.97 10.07
N ALA A 6 -3.49 -28.77 10.62
CA ALA A 6 -4.42 -27.63 10.52
C ALA A 6 -4.64 -27.17 9.08
N ILE A 7 -3.59 -27.17 8.25
CA ILE A 7 -3.70 -26.83 6.82
C ILE A 7 -4.48 -27.91 6.05
N LEU A 8 -4.19 -29.18 6.29
CA LEU A 8 -4.83 -30.30 5.58
C LEU A 8 -6.31 -30.47 5.96
N GLN A 9 -6.73 -30.00 7.13
CA GLN A 9 -8.11 -30.12 7.61
C GLN A 9 -9.10 -29.35 6.74
N GLY A 10 -8.75 -28.15 6.25
CA GLY A 10 -9.70 -27.26 5.60
C GLY A 10 -10.81 -26.82 6.55
N ILE A 11 -12.08 -26.93 6.13
CA ILE A 11 -13.23 -26.64 7.01
C ILE A 11 -13.35 -27.74 8.07
N PRO A 12 -13.27 -27.41 9.38
CA PRO A 12 -13.36 -28.40 10.45
C PRO A 12 -14.70 -29.15 10.45
N SER A 13 -14.65 -30.44 10.79
CA SER A 13 -15.83 -31.30 10.90
C SER A 13 -16.73 -30.95 12.11
N GLU A 14 -16.20 -30.22 13.08
CA GLU A 14 -16.88 -29.73 14.29
C GLU A 14 -16.64 -28.22 14.44
N LEU A 15 -17.61 -27.49 15.02
CA LEU A 15 -17.48 -26.04 15.19
C LEU A 15 -16.32 -25.70 16.13
N PRO A 16 -15.31 -24.92 15.69
CA PRO A 16 -14.29 -24.39 16.58
C PRO A 16 -14.88 -23.48 17.64
N VAL A 17 -14.19 -23.28 18.76
CA VAL A 17 -14.61 -22.30 19.77
C VAL A 17 -14.61 -20.89 19.17
N LEU A 18 -15.60 -20.08 19.54
CA LEU A 18 -15.69 -18.68 19.12
C LEU A 18 -14.41 -17.92 19.53
N LYS A 19 -13.86 -17.11 18.63
CA LYS A 19 -12.66 -16.33 18.90
C LYS A 19 -13.04 -14.98 19.54
N PRO A 20 -12.44 -14.60 20.69
CA PRO A 20 -12.62 -13.25 21.23
C PRO A 20 -11.93 -12.21 20.33
N HIS A 21 -12.40 -10.96 20.43
CA HIS A 21 -11.75 -9.82 19.79
C HIS A 21 -10.36 -9.57 20.42
N ASP A 22 -9.34 -9.40 19.58
CA ASP A 22 -7.95 -9.27 20.00
C ASP A 22 -7.48 -7.81 19.83
N ALA A 23 -7.53 -7.04 20.91
CA ALA A 23 -7.14 -5.64 20.89
C ALA A 23 -5.63 -5.40 20.67
N SER A 24 -4.79 -6.45 20.64
CA SER A 24 -3.35 -6.31 20.41
C SER A 24 -2.98 -6.11 18.93
N VAL A 25 -3.91 -6.38 18.01
CA VAL A 25 -3.70 -6.15 16.57
C VAL A 25 -4.59 -5.01 16.05
N SER A 26 -4.16 -4.42 14.95
CA SER A 26 -4.96 -3.44 14.22
C SER A 26 -6.16 -4.11 13.55
N HIS A 27 -7.35 -3.55 13.76
CA HIS A 27 -8.60 -4.04 13.19
C HIS A 27 -9.19 -3.05 12.18
N ALA A 28 -9.82 -3.58 11.13
CA ALA A 28 -10.44 -2.75 10.11
C ALA A 28 -11.63 -1.95 10.67
N PRO A 29 -11.85 -0.70 10.23
CA PRO A 29 -13.02 0.06 10.64
C PRO A 29 -14.31 -0.59 10.15
N LYS A 30 -15.42 -0.33 10.86
CA LYS A 30 -16.76 -0.76 10.45
C LYS A 30 -17.06 -0.27 9.02
N ARG A 31 -17.53 -1.18 8.17
CA ARG A 31 -17.89 -0.88 6.78
C ARG A 31 -19.30 -0.30 6.67
N LYS A 32 -19.54 0.42 5.58
CA LYS A 32 -20.84 1.04 5.26
C LYS A 32 -21.93 -0.03 5.23
N ASP A 33 -23.02 0.20 5.96
CA ASP A 33 -24.22 -0.63 5.88
C ASP A 33 -25.02 -0.24 4.62
N ILE A 34 -24.77 -0.95 3.53
CA ILE A 34 -25.32 -0.65 2.20
C ILE A 34 -26.36 -1.68 1.73
N LEU A 35 -26.47 -2.81 2.42
CA LEU A 35 -27.32 -3.91 2.00
C LEU A 35 -28.77 -3.70 2.45
N SER A 36 -29.72 -3.93 1.55
CA SER A 36 -31.13 -4.09 1.89
C SER A 36 -31.37 -5.36 2.72
N VAL A 37 -32.54 -5.51 3.32
CA VAL A 37 -32.90 -6.69 4.13
C VAL A 37 -32.77 -7.99 3.33
N GLU A 38 -33.24 -8.02 2.08
CA GLU A 38 -33.13 -9.20 1.23
C GLU A 38 -31.68 -9.50 0.82
N GLU A 39 -30.86 -8.47 0.63
CA GLU A 39 -29.43 -8.62 0.37
C GLU A 39 -28.66 -9.09 1.61
N LYS A 40 -29.04 -8.67 2.83
CA LYS A 40 -28.47 -9.21 4.07
C LYS A 40 -28.78 -10.71 4.19
N LYS A 41 -30.03 -11.13 3.91
CA LYS A 41 -30.39 -12.56 3.84
C LYS A 41 -29.57 -13.31 2.79
N LEU A 42 -29.35 -12.71 1.61
CA LEU A 42 -28.52 -13.30 0.56
C LEU A 42 -27.04 -13.40 1.00
N ALA A 43 -26.49 -12.38 1.66
CA ALA A 43 -25.13 -12.42 2.20
C ALA A 43 -24.95 -13.58 3.20
N LEU A 44 -25.93 -13.81 4.08
CA LEU A 44 -25.92 -14.95 5.00
C LEU A 44 -25.96 -16.28 4.24
N ARG A 45 -26.84 -16.45 3.24
CA ARG A 45 -26.86 -17.67 2.41
C ARG A 45 -25.52 -17.89 1.68
N ASN A 46 -24.94 -16.83 1.13
CA ASN A 46 -23.65 -16.88 0.47
C ASN A 46 -22.52 -17.26 1.44
N ALA A 47 -22.56 -16.80 2.68
CA ALA A 47 -21.60 -17.19 3.72
C ALA A 47 -21.79 -18.64 4.17
N LEU A 48 -23.02 -19.12 4.30
CA LEU A 48 -23.32 -20.48 4.77
C LEU A 48 -22.95 -21.58 3.75
N ARG A 49 -22.78 -21.24 2.47
CA ARG A 49 -22.40 -22.20 1.41
C ARG A 49 -21.09 -22.93 1.67
N TYR A 50 -20.22 -22.38 2.51
CA TYR A 50 -18.92 -22.99 2.84
C TYR A 50 -19.01 -24.06 3.93
N PHE A 51 -20.17 -24.21 4.58
CA PHE A 51 -20.32 -25.02 5.78
C PHE A 51 -21.40 -26.08 5.61
N PRO A 52 -21.24 -27.26 6.24
CA PRO A 52 -22.30 -28.26 6.33
C PRO A 52 -23.58 -27.70 6.96
N GLU A 53 -24.74 -28.17 6.50
CA GLU A 53 -26.07 -27.72 6.97
C GLU A 53 -26.24 -27.83 8.49
N LYS A 54 -25.61 -28.83 9.12
CA LYS A 54 -25.64 -29.01 10.59
C LYS A 54 -25.10 -27.81 11.38
N PHE A 55 -24.34 -26.91 10.76
CA PHE A 55 -23.83 -25.71 11.39
C PHE A 55 -24.66 -24.45 11.09
N HIS A 56 -25.63 -24.54 10.16
CA HIS A 56 -26.26 -23.34 9.62
C HIS A 56 -27.05 -22.56 10.65
N GLU A 57 -27.73 -23.23 11.58
CA GLU A 57 -28.50 -22.57 12.64
C GLU A 57 -27.61 -21.65 13.50
N VAL A 58 -26.48 -22.18 13.98
CA VAL A 58 -25.53 -21.42 14.81
C VAL A 58 -24.81 -20.34 13.99
N LEU A 59 -24.35 -20.68 12.79
CA LEU A 59 -23.56 -19.77 11.97
C LEU A 59 -24.39 -18.66 11.34
N ALA A 60 -25.68 -18.88 11.04
CA ALA A 60 -26.54 -17.83 10.52
C ALA A 60 -26.68 -16.66 11.50
N GLU A 61 -26.90 -16.97 12.79
CA GLU A 61 -26.98 -15.95 13.84
C GLU A 61 -25.63 -15.26 14.05
N GLU A 62 -24.54 -16.02 14.07
CA GLU A 62 -23.18 -15.47 14.21
C GLU A 62 -22.80 -14.53 13.05
N PHE A 63 -23.03 -14.96 11.80
CA PHE A 63 -22.72 -14.16 10.63
C PHE A 63 -23.65 -12.94 10.51
N SER A 64 -24.89 -13.02 10.98
CA SER A 64 -25.77 -11.84 11.07
C SER A 64 -25.18 -10.80 12.02
N ARG A 65 -24.69 -11.23 13.20
CA ARG A 65 -24.03 -10.34 14.16
C ARG A 65 -22.74 -9.75 13.59
N GLU A 66 -21.92 -10.53 12.88
CA GLU A 66 -20.73 -10.01 12.22
C GLU A 66 -21.09 -8.93 11.19
N LEU A 67 -22.10 -9.19 10.36
CA LEU A 67 -22.57 -8.25 9.34
C LEU A 67 -23.06 -6.93 9.96
N GLU A 68 -23.80 -6.99 11.07
CA GLU A 68 -24.27 -5.80 11.79
C GLU A 68 -23.13 -5.02 12.48
N THR A 69 -22.19 -5.75 13.07
CA THR A 69 -21.10 -5.17 13.86
C THR A 69 -20.04 -4.55 12.96
N TYR A 70 -19.61 -5.27 11.92
CA TYR A 70 -18.46 -4.91 11.10
C TYR A 70 -18.83 -4.46 9.69
N GLY A 71 -20.09 -4.67 9.26
CA GLY A 71 -20.51 -4.48 7.88
C GLY A 71 -20.02 -5.58 6.94
N ARG A 72 -19.44 -6.67 7.48
CA ARG A 72 -18.82 -7.79 6.77
C ARG A 72 -18.92 -9.08 7.58
N ILE A 73 -18.89 -10.21 6.86
CA ILE A 73 -18.85 -11.56 7.45
C ILE A 73 -17.43 -12.11 7.23
N TYR A 74 -16.57 -12.00 8.24
CA TYR A 74 -15.19 -12.47 8.21
C TYR A 74 -15.05 -13.93 8.64
N MET A 75 -16.06 -14.45 9.34
CA MET A 75 -16.09 -15.80 9.89
C MET A 75 -14.97 -16.01 10.93
N TYR A 76 -14.86 -15.10 11.91
CA TYR A 76 -13.73 -15.04 12.84
C TYR A 76 -13.50 -16.34 13.62
N ARG A 77 -14.57 -17.11 13.89
CA ARG A 77 -14.50 -18.44 14.49
C ARG A 77 -13.49 -19.37 13.79
N PHE A 78 -13.34 -19.23 12.48
CA PHE A 78 -12.52 -20.11 11.64
C PHE A 78 -11.09 -19.59 11.43
N ARG A 79 -10.71 -18.48 12.06
CA ARG A 79 -9.31 -18.03 12.08
C ARG A 79 -8.41 -19.10 12.74
N PRO A 80 -7.32 -19.54 12.09
CA PRO A 80 -6.42 -20.55 12.66
C PRO A 80 -5.72 -20.09 13.94
N ASP A 81 -5.40 -21.04 14.81
CA ASP A 81 -4.69 -20.80 16.08
C ASP A 81 -3.16 -20.77 15.96
N TYR A 82 -2.59 -21.23 14.84
CA TYR A 82 -1.16 -21.13 14.65
C TYR A 82 -0.74 -19.69 14.34
N LYS A 83 0.50 -19.35 14.72
CA LYS A 83 1.07 -18.03 14.39
C LYS A 83 1.13 -17.83 12.87
N MET A 84 0.56 -16.75 12.38
CA MET A 84 0.56 -16.41 10.96
C MET A 84 1.89 -15.74 10.59
N TYR A 85 2.74 -16.43 9.83
CA TYR A 85 4.02 -15.91 9.32
C TYR A 85 4.55 -16.83 8.20
N ALA A 86 5.41 -16.30 7.35
CA ALA A 86 6.09 -17.06 6.31
C ALA A 86 7.11 -18.04 6.90
N ARG A 87 6.90 -19.34 6.73
CA ARG A 87 7.82 -20.41 7.19
C ARG A 87 8.74 -20.85 6.06
N PRO A 88 9.82 -21.60 6.36
CA PRO A 88 10.55 -22.36 5.35
C PRO A 88 9.60 -23.27 4.57
N ILE A 89 9.81 -23.40 3.26
CA ILE A 89 8.90 -24.08 2.33
C ILE A 89 8.54 -25.52 2.74
N ASP A 90 9.49 -26.27 3.32
CA ASP A 90 9.30 -27.66 3.75
C ASP A 90 8.45 -27.81 5.03
N ALA A 91 8.17 -26.69 5.72
CA ALA A 91 7.25 -26.66 6.85
C ALA A 91 5.78 -26.79 6.41
N TYR A 92 5.47 -26.48 5.15
CA TYR A 92 4.11 -26.60 4.61
C TYR A 92 3.85 -28.03 4.13
N PRO A 93 2.66 -28.61 4.38
CA PRO A 93 2.27 -29.86 3.76
C PRO A 93 2.02 -29.62 2.26
N HIS A 94 2.62 -30.41 1.37
CA HIS A 94 2.47 -30.21 -0.07
C HIS A 94 2.74 -31.48 -0.85
N LYS A 95 2.11 -31.63 -2.02
CA LYS A 95 2.54 -32.59 -3.06
C LYS A 95 3.45 -31.98 -4.12
N THR A 96 3.40 -30.66 -4.30
CA THR A 96 4.29 -29.90 -5.19
C THR A 96 4.84 -28.66 -4.48
N LYS A 97 6.13 -28.39 -4.69
CA LYS A 97 6.82 -27.24 -4.06
C LYS A 97 6.25 -25.90 -4.53
N GLN A 98 5.74 -25.82 -5.77
CA GLN A 98 5.14 -24.57 -6.27
C GLN A 98 3.93 -24.16 -5.42
N ALA A 99 3.08 -25.12 -5.01
CA ALA A 99 1.94 -24.83 -4.15
C ALA A 99 2.37 -24.46 -2.72
N ALA A 100 3.44 -25.08 -2.21
CA ALA A 100 4.05 -24.70 -0.92
C ALA A 100 4.57 -23.26 -0.92
N ALA A 101 5.20 -22.82 -2.01
CA ALA A 101 5.64 -21.43 -2.15
C ALA A 101 4.46 -20.44 -2.15
N ILE A 102 3.33 -20.80 -2.75
CA ILE A 102 2.11 -19.97 -2.72
C ILE A 102 1.54 -19.89 -1.30
N MET A 103 1.48 -21.01 -0.57
CA MET A 103 1.07 -21.01 0.84
C MET A 103 1.98 -20.15 1.71
N LEU A 104 3.30 -20.19 1.48
CA LEU A 104 4.27 -19.30 2.13
C LEU A 104 3.89 -17.84 1.91
N MET A 105 3.64 -17.45 0.67
CA MET A 105 3.30 -16.07 0.35
C MET A 105 1.92 -15.63 0.88
N ILE A 106 0.92 -16.51 0.89
CA ILE A 106 -0.37 -16.24 1.53
C ILE A 106 -0.17 -15.96 3.02
N THR A 107 0.61 -16.80 3.73
CA THR A 107 0.89 -16.59 5.15
C THR A 107 1.74 -15.35 5.41
N ASN A 108 2.60 -14.94 4.45
CA ASN A 108 3.33 -13.68 4.53
C ASN A 108 2.38 -12.48 4.47
N ASN A 109 1.46 -12.47 3.51
CA ASN A 109 0.50 -11.39 3.33
C ASN A 109 -0.46 -11.20 4.52
N LEU A 110 -0.61 -12.22 5.36
CA LEU A 110 -1.46 -12.23 6.56
C LEU A 110 -0.67 -12.18 7.87
N ASP A 111 0.66 -12.13 7.81
CA ASP A 111 1.51 -12.00 8.99
C ASP A 111 1.17 -10.67 9.72
N PRO A 112 0.91 -10.67 11.04
CA PRO A 112 0.63 -9.43 11.79
C PRO A 112 1.75 -8.38 11.72
N ALA A 113 3.00 -8.78 11.41
CA ALA A 113 4.09 -7.85 11.17
C ALA A 113 4.00 -7.18 9.78
N VAL A 114 3.31 -7.80 8.82
CA VAL A 114 3.21 -7.36 7.42
C VAL A 114 1.85 -6.73 7.11
N ALA A 115 0.76 -7.36 7.53
CA ALA A 115 -0.60 -7.01 7.20
C ALA A 115 -1.12 -5.82 8.04
N GLN A 116 -1.89 -4.93 7.40
CA GLN A 116 -2.50 -3.78 8.06
C GLN A 116 -3.61 -4.17 9.04
N HIS A 117 -4.48 -5.11 8.64
CA HIS A 117 -5.55 -5.67 9.48
C HIS A 117 -5.58 -7.19 9.30
N PRO A 118 -4.68 -7.93 9.99
CA PRO A 118 -4.46 -9.36 9.73
C PRO A 118 -5.71 -10.22 9.98
N HIS A 119 -6.54 -9.87 10.97
CA HIS A 119 -7.73 -10.66 11.33
C HIS A 119 -8.89 -10.48 10.34
N GLU A 120 -8.92 -9.37 9.62
CA GLU A 120 -9.86 -9.09 8.53
C GLU A 120 -9.27 -9.42 7.15
N LEU A 121 -8.14 -10.13 7.13
CA LEU A 121 -7.44 -10.61 5.93
C LEU A 121 -6.99 -9.47 4.99
N ILE A 122 -6.79 -8.26 5.51
CA ILE A 122 -6.38 -7.07 4.74
C ILE A 122 -4.89 -6.83 4.93
N THR A 123 -4.15 -6.88 3.82
CA THR A 123 -2.70 -6.66 3.81
C THR A 123 -2.35 -5.17 3.81
N TYR A 124 -2.95 -4.36 2.94
CA TYR A 124 -2.69 -2.91 2.87
C TYR A 124 -3.77 -2.14 2.10
N GLY A 125 -3.63 -0.81 2.06
CA GLY A 125 -4.56 0.08 1.33
C GLY A 125 -5.91 0.25 2.01
N GLY A 126 -6.03 -0.12 3.29
CA GLY A 126 -7.25 -0.04 4.09
C GLY A 126 -8.29 -1.13 3.80
N ASN A 127 -8.33 -1.69 2.59
CA ASN A 127 -9.29 -2.72 2.16
C ASN A 127 -8.71 -3.75 1.17
N GLY A 128 -7.41 -3.68 0.83
CA GLY A 128 -6.74 -4.64 -0.05
C GLY A 128 -6.58 -5.99 0.64
N ALA A 129 -7.46 -6.93 0.31
CA ALA A 129 -7.62 -8.19 1.01
C ALA A 129 -7.00 -9.38 0.27
N VAL A 130 -6.55 -10.37 1.05
CA VAL A 130 -6.10 -11.68 0.56
C VAL A 130 -7.32 -12.56 0.25
N PHE A 131 -8.28 -12.58 1.17
CA PHE A 131 -9.56 -13.30 1.08
C PHE A 131 -10.67 -12.46 1.72
N GLN A 132 -11.93 -12.78 1.41
CA GLN A 132 -13.10 -12.12 2.00
C GLN A 132 -13.37 -12.62 3.43
N ASN A 133 -13.03 -13.87 3.72
CA ASN A 133 -13.31 -14.52 4.99
C ASN A 133 -12.37 -15.71 5.26
N TRP A 134 -12.38 -16.20 6.48
CA TRP A 134 -11.50 -17.29 6.92
C TRP A 134 -11.84 -18.67 6.33
N ALA A 135 -13.08 -18.91 5.88
CA ALA A 135 -13.41 -20.16 5.19
C ALA A 135 -12.67 -20.29 3.85
N GLN A 136 -12.60 -19.19 3.10
CA GLN A 136 -11.82 -19.12 1.84
C GLN A 136 -10.34 -19.42 2.09
N TYR A 137 -9.75 -18.82 3.14
CA TYR A 137 -8.39 -19.12 3.55
C TYR A 137 -8.19 -20.62 3.81
N LEU A 138 -9.02 -21.23 4.65
CA LEU A 138 -8.89 -22.66 5.02
C LEU A 138 -8.97 -23.58 3.80
N LEU A 139 -9.94 -23.36 2.91
CA LEU A 139 -10.11 -24.15 1.70
C LEU A 139 -8.95 -23.96 0.72
N THR A 140 -8.51 -22.72 0.49
CA THR A 140 -7.36 -22.45 -0.39
C THR A 140 -6.10 -23.14 0.11
N MET A 141 -5.80 -23.03 1.41
CA MET A 141 -4.64 -23.69 2.00
C MET A 141 -4.72 -25.22 1.88
N GLN A 142 -5.90 -25.81 2.10
CA GLN A 142 -6.12 -27.25 1.92
C GLN A 142 -5.94 -27.69 0.46
N TYR A 143 -6.49 -26.95 -0.50
CA TYR A 143 -6.34 -27.25 -1.92
C TYR A 143 -4.88 -27.14 -2.37
N LEU A 144 -4.16 -26.10 -1.95
CA LEU A 144 -2.73 -25.96 -2.25
C LEU A 144 -1.90 -27.10 -1.63
N ALA A 145 -2.24 -27.55 -0.43
CA ALA A 145 -1.53 -28.67 0.22
C ALA A 145 -1.73 -30.02 -0.49
N THR A 146 -2.86 -30.20 -1.18
CA THR A 146 -3.27 -31.49 -1.74
C THR A 146 -3.21 -31.59 -3.27
N MET A 147 -3.09 -30.45 -3.96
CA MET A 147 -3.05 -30.40 -5.43
C MET A 147 -1.78 -31.04 -6.01
N THR A 148 -1.90 -31.58 -7.23
CA THR A 148 -0.76 -32.11 -8.00
C THR A 148 -0.20 -31.06 -8.97
N GLU A 149 0.87 -31.40 -9.67
CA GLU A 149 1.45 -30.58 -10.74
C GLU A 149 0.60 -30.55 -12.01
N GLU A 150 -0.46 -31.36 -12.09
CA GLU A 150 -1.38 -31.43 -13.23
C GLU A 150 -2.73 -30.80 -12.89
N GLN A 151 -2.74 -29.90 -11.91
CA GLN A 151 -3.92 -29.14 -11.52
C GLN A 151 -3.63 -27.64 -11.43
N THR A 152 -4.70 -26.87 -11.62
CA THR A 152 -4.76 -25.42 -11.37
C THR A 152 -5.91 -25.13 -10.41
N LEU A 153 -5.61 -24.38 -9.34
CA LEU A 153 -6.61 -23.82 -8.45
C LEU A 153 -7.16 -22.51 -9.05
N VAL A 154 -8.48 -22.45 -9.22
CA VAL A 154 -9.15 -21.27 -9.78
C VAL A 154 -9.75 -20.43 -8.65
N MET A 155 -9.33 -19.18 -8.54
CA MET A 155 -9.72 -18.24 -7.47
C MET A 155 -10.60 -17.11 -8.02
N TYR A 156 -11.82 -17.01 -7.48
CA TYR A 156 -12.85 -16.02 -7.83
C TYR A 156 -12.99 -14.98 -6.72
N SER A 157 -12.23 -13.89 -6.80
CA SER A 157 -12.19 -12.82 -5.80
C SER A 157 -12.06 -13.35 -4.37
N GLY A 158 -11.09 -14.23 -4.15
CA GLY A 158 -10.86 -14.91 -2.87
C GLY A 158 -11.60 -16.24 -2.71
N HIS A 159 -12.72 -16.49 -3.42
CA HIS A 159 -13.38 -17.79 -3.38
C HIS A 159 -12.57 -18.87 -4.13
N PRO A 160 -12.15 -19.96 -3.48
CA PRO A 160 -11.51 -21.07 -4.18
C PRO A 160 -12.59 -21.92 -4.87
N LEU A 161 -12.78 -21.69 -6.18
CA LEU A 161 -13.78 -22.42 -6.97
C LEU A 161 -13.49 -23.93 -7.01
N GLY A 162 -12.21 -24.29 -7.06
CA GLY A 162 -11.76 -25.67 -6.99
C GLY A 162 -10.48 -25.94 -7.77
N LEU A 163 -10.04 -27.20 -7.72
CA LEU A 163 -8.92 -27.71 -8.50
C LEU A 163 -9.43 -28.31 -9.81
N PHE A 164 -8.88 -27.82 -10.92
CA PHE A 164 -9.22 -28.29 -12.27
C PHE A 164 -7.99 -28.94 -12.91
N PRO A 165 -8.15 -30.02 -13.72
CA PRO A 165 -7.05 -30.60 -14.46
C PRO A 165 -6.36 -29.59 -15.38
N SER A 166 -5.03 -29.65 -15.45
CA SER A 166 -4.14 -28.81 -16.26
C SER A 166 -2.90 -29.60 -16.67
N HIS A 167 -1.77 -28.93 -16.95
CA HIS A 167 -0.47 -29.57 -17.18
C HIS A 167 0.64 -28.95 -16.32
N LYS A 168 1.82 -29.57 -16.28
CA LYS A 168 2.94 -29.19 -15.40
C LYS A 168 3.43 -27.75 -15.60
N ASP A 169 3.40 -27.26 -16.83
CA ASP A 169 3.81 -25.89 -17.17
C ASP A 169 2.71 -24.84 -16.98
N ALA A 170 1.48 -25.26 -16.63
CA ALA A 170 0.40 -24.34 -16.33
C ALA A 170 0.59 -23.65 -14.97
N PRO A 171 -0.01 -22.47 -14.75
CA PRO A 171 -0.06 -21.86 -13.43
C PRO A 171 -0.71 -22.80 -12.41
N ARG A 172 -0.14 -22.90 -11.20
CA ARG A 172 -0.78 -23.64 -10.10
C ARG A 172 -2.02 -22.92 -9.58
N VAL A 173 -2.08 -21.60 -9.72
CA VAL A 173 -3.23 -20.79 -9.30
C VAL A 173 -3.51 -19.72 -10.35
N VAL A 174 -4.78 -19.53 -10.70
CA VAL A 174 -5.27 -18.38 -11.48
C VAL A 174 -6.17 -17.55 -10.57
N VAL A 175 -5.82 -16.28 -10.38
CA VAL A 175 -6.53 -15.39 -9.45
C VAL A 175 -7.16 -14.22 -10.18
N THR A 176 -8.45 -14.01 -9.91
CA THR A 176 -9.18 -12.78 -10.24
C THR A 176 -9.61 -12.10 -8.96
N ASN A 177 -9.56 -10.76 -8.91
CA ASN A 177 -10.06 -9.97 -7.77
C ASN A 177 -10.79 -8.75 -8.29
N GLY A 178 -12.04 -8.54 -7.88
CA GLY A 178 -12.79 -7.33 -8.19
C GLY A 178 -13.21 -7.20 -9.65
N MET A 179 -13.12 -8.28 -10.45
CA MET A 179 -13.57 -8.26 -11.84
C MET A 179 -15.08 -8.08 -11.90
N VAL A 180 -15.51 -7.09 -12.69
CA VAL A 180 -16.90 -6.66 -12.74
C VAL A 180 -17.26 -6.16 -14.14
N ILE A 181 -18.55 -6.22 -14.48
CA ILE A 181 -19.07 -5.58 -15.69
C ILE A 181 -18.89 -4.05 -15.53
N PRO A 182 -18.29 -3.32 -16.49
CA PRO A 182 -17.86 -1.93 -16.28
C PRO A 182 -18.93 -0.97 -15.72
N ASN A 183 -20.20 -1.12 -16.16
CA ASN A 183 -21.31 -0.29 -15.69
C ASN A 183 -21.66 -0.45 -14.20
N TYR A 184 -21.12 -1.47 -13.53
CA TYR A 184 -21.33 -1.80 -12.12
C TYR A 184 -20.02 -1.75 -11.32
N SER A 185 -19.08 -0.90 -11.75
CA SER A 185 -17.77 -0.75 -11.12
C SER A 185 -17.64 0.51 -10.24
N LYS A 186 -18.75 1.10 -9.79
CA LYS A 186 -18.71 2.26 -8.89
C LYS A 186 -18.35 1.83 -7.48
N GLN A 187 -17.92 2.78 -6.66
CA GLN A 187 -17.51 2.52 -5.27
C GLN A 187 -18.60 1.82 -4.45
N ASP A 188 -19.85 2.26 -4.55
CA ASP A 188 -20.98 1.66 -3.83
C ASP A 188 -21.36 0.27 -4.37
N ASP A 189 -21.17 0.03 -5.68
CA ASP A 189 -21.37 -1.32 -6.25
C ASP A 189 -20.37 -2.30 -5.64
N TRP A 190 -19.10 -1.91 -5.57
CA TRP A 190 -18.04 -2.71 -4.96
C TRP A 190 -18.29 -2.97 -3.46
N GLU A 191 -18.65 -1.93 -2.69
CA GLU A 191 -18.96 -2.06 -1.26
C GLU A 191 -20.07 -3.09 -1.02
N LYS A 192 -21.13 -3.03 -1.84
CA LYS A 192 -22.24 -3.99 -1.82
C LYS A 192 -21.81 -5.40 -2.19
N PHE A 193 -21.08 -5.59 -3.29
CA PHE A 193 -20.65 -6.92 -3.74
C PHE A 193 -19.69 -7.59 -2.76
N ASN A 194 -18.86 -6.81 -2.07
CA ASN A 194 -17.99 -7.31 -1.02
C ASN A 194 -18.80 -7.75 0.22
N ALA A 195 -19.76 -6.93 0.68
CA ALA A 195 -20.66 -7.31 1.77
C ALA A 195 -21.50 -8.57 1.47
N LEU A 196 -21.90 -8.75 0.20
CA LEU A 196 -22.61 -9.94 -0.27
C LEU A 196 -21.73 -11.21 -0.33
N GLY A 197 -20.41 -11.09 -0.19
CA GLY A 197 -19.50 -12.24 -0.28
C GLY A 197 -19.21 -12.70 -1.72
N VAL A 198 -19.40 -11.84 -2.73
CA VAL A 198 -19.26 -12.19 -4.16
C VAL A 198 -18.09 -11.51 -4.85
N SER A 199 -17.41 -10.56 -4.19
CA SER A 199 -16.26 -9.85 -4.75
C SER A 199 -15.33 -9.33 -3.64
N GLN A 200 -14.08 -9.01 -3.99
CA GLN A 200 -13.14 -8.38 -3.07
C GLN A 200 -12.24 -7.39 -3.79
N TYR A 201 -11.70 -6.42 -3.05
CA TYR A 201 -10.62 -5.58 -3.57
C TYR A 201 -9.28 -6.23 -3.24
N GLY A 202 -8.58 -6.68 -4.28
CA GLY A 202 -7.37 -7.49 -4.13
C GLY A 202 -6.07 -6.69 -4.05
N GLN A 203 -6.07 -5.36 -3.96
CA GLN A 203 -4.78 -4.68 -4.11
C GLN A 203 -4.24 -4.81 -5.55
N MET A 204 -2.93 -4.71 -5.65
CA MET A 204 -2.08 -5.33 -6.66
C MET A 204 -1.49 -6.62 -6.09
N THR A 205 -0.88 -6.54 -4.90
CA THR A 205 -0.09 -7.63 -4.30
C THR A 205 -0.75 -8.33 -3.10
N ALA A 206 -1.87 -7.80 -2.60
CA ALA A 206 -2.61 -8.37 -1.47
C ALA A 206 -3.33 -9.67 -1.88
N GLY A 207 -4.23 -9.58 -2.85
CA GLY A 207 -5.03 -10.67 -3.38
C GLY A 207 -4.32 -11.52 -4.43
N SER A 208 -3.10 -11.16 -4.83
CA SER A 208 -2.23 -11.99 -5.69
C SER A 208 -1.09 -12.67 -4.92
N TYR A 209 -1.07 -12.51 -3.58
CA TYR A 209 -0.18 -13.24 -2.68
C TYR A 209 1.31 -12.94 -2.96
N MET A 210 1.67 -11.66 -3.08
CA MET A 210 3.06 -11.27 -3.34
C MET A 210 3.48 -9.94 -2.68
N TYR A 211 2.84 -9.55 -1.57
CA TYR A 211 3.28 -8.39 -0.81
C TYR A 211 4.52 -8.77 0.03
N ILE A 212 5.52 -7.89 0.13
CA ILE A 212 6.80 -8.18 0.83
C ILE A 212 7.14 -7.10 1.86
N GLY A 213 6.09 -6.49 2.43
CA GLY A 213 6.24 -5.33 3.29
C GLY A 213 6.54 -4.06 2.49
N PRO A 214 7.02 -3.02 3.17
CA PRO A 214 6.99 -1.68 2.62
C PRO A 214 8.23 -1.33 1.78
N GLN A 215 9.22 -2.25 1.67
CA GLN A 215 10.42 -2.05 0.85
C GLN A 215 10.12 -1.76 -0.63
N GLY A 216 9.03 -2.28 -1.17
CA GLY A 216 8.62 -1.99 -2.56
C GLY A 216 8.23 -0.53 -2.77
N ILE A 217 7.57 0.08 -1.78
CA ILE A 217 7.22 1.50 -1.84
C ILE A 217 8.47 2.35 -1.58
N VAL A 218 9.31 1.98 -0.61
CA VAL A 218 10.57 2.70 -0.35
C VAL A 218 11.46 2.72 -1.60
N HIS A 219 11.61 1.59 -2.29
CA HIS A 219 12.33 1.51 -3.57
C HIS A 219 11.72 2.42 -4.63
N GLY A 220 10.44 2.22 -4.96
CA GLY A 220 9.77 3.00 -6.01
C GLY A 220 9.80 4.51 -5.74
N THR A 221 9.65 4.92 -4.48
CA THR A 221 9.77 6.33 -4.08
C THR A 221 11.20 6.83 -4.12
N THR A 222 12.21 6.01 -3.78
CA THR A 222 13.62 6.38 -3.91
C THR A 222 13.94 6.68 -5.39
N ILE A 223 13.53 5.81 -6.30
CA ILE A 223 13.70 6.01 -7.75
C ILE A 223 12.97 7.28 -8.22
N THR A 224 11.74 7.50 -7.77
CA THR A 224 10.95 8.68 -8.14
C THR A 224 11.64 9.96 -7.66
N VAL A 225 12.05 10.02 -6.39
CA VAL A 225 12.71 11.19 -5.78
C VAL A 225 14.06 11.47 -6.43
N MET A 226 14.89 10.45 -6.68
CA MET A 226 16.17 10.62 -7.35
C MET A 226 16.01 11.23 -8.75
N ASN A 227 15.02 10.76 -9.51
CA ASN A 227 14.81 11.24 -10.88
C ASN A 227 14.09 12.59 -10.93
N ALA A 228 13.21 12.90 -9.98
CA ALA A 228 12.69 14.26 -9.78
C ALA A 228 13.82 15.26 -9.46
N ALA A 229 14.74 14.86 -8.57
CA ALA A 229 15.88 15.69 -8.18
C ALA A 229 16.84 15.94 -9.35
N ARG A 230 17.10 14.92 -10.20
CA ARG A 230 17.87 15.08 -11.44
C ARG A 230 17.21 15.99 -12.46
N LYS A 231 15.89 15.94 -12.63
CA LYS A 231 15.15 16.80 -13.56
C LYS A 231 15.31 18.29 -13.23
N VAL A 232 15.43 18.64 -11.95
CA VAL A 232 15.60 20.04 -11.50
C VAL A 232 17.05 20.44 -11.29
N ALA A 233 18.00 19.53 -11.45
CA ALA A 233 19.42 19.81 -11.32
C ALA A 233 19.93 20.58 -12.53
N LYS A 234 20.72 21.64 -12.31
CA LYS A 234 21.38 22.37 -13.39
C LYS A 234 22.59 21.58 -13.90
N PRO A 235 23.01 21.78 -15.16
CA PRO A 235 24.23 21.15 -15.67
C PRO A 235 25.44 21.40 -14.75
N GLY A 236 26.10 20.32 -14.31
CA GLY A 236 27.25 20.37 -13.39
C GLY A 236 26.91 20.51 -11.89
N GLU A 237 25.62 20.59 -11.52
CA GLU A 237 25.17 20.59 -10.13
C GLU A 237 25.05 19.16 -9.58
N ASP A 238 25.35 18.97 -8.29
CA ASP A 238 24.97 17.73 -7.59
C ASP A 238 23.42 17.67 -7.53
N PRO A 239 22.79 16.63 -8.10
CA PRO A 239 21.34 16.59 -8.22
C PRO A 239 20.62 16.34 -6.90
N PHE A 240 21.33 16.00 -5.81
CA PHE A 240 20.71 15.58 -4.55
C PHE A 240 21.02 16.53 -3.39
N LYS A 241 22.29 16.90 -3.21
CA LYS A 241 22.72 17.61 -2.00
C LYS A 241 22.12 19.01 -1.88
N GLY A 242 21.43 19.25 -0.77
CA GLY A 242 20.80 20.53 -0.46
C GLY A 242 19.49 20.79 -1.21
N LYS A 243 19.01 19.83 -2.01
CA LYS A 243 17.69 19.89 -2.62
C LYS A 243 16.61 19.65 -1.59
N LEU A 244 15.57 20.49 -1.61
CA LEU A 244 14.42 20.39 -0.72
C LEU A 244 13.24 19.73 -1.45
N PHE A 245 12.81 18.59 -0.91
CA PHE A 245 11.59 17.87 -1.28
C PHE A 245 10.47 18.14 -0.27
N ILE A 246 9.30 18.57 -0.75
CA ILE A 246 8.10 18.73 0.10
C ILE A 246 7.01 17.75 -0.34
N THR A 247 6.40 17.07 0.63
CA THR A 247 5.30 16.16 0.39
C THR A 247 4.39 16.01 1.62
N SER A 248 3.39 15.15 1.54
CA SER A 248 2.36 14.92 2.56
C SER A 248 2.06 13.45 2.79
N GLY A 249 1.59 13.17 4.00
CA GLY A 249 1.11 11.85 4.44
C GLY A 249 2.24 10.95 4.94
N LEU A 250 2.00 10.33 6.10
CA LEU A 250 2.83 9.29 6.72
C LEU A 250 2.05 7.99 6.96
N GLY A 251 0.99 7.79 6.16
CA GLY A 251 0.16 6.60 6.12
C GLY A 251 0.87 5.37 5.57
N GLY A 252 0.13 4.33 5.19
CA GLY A 252 0.69 3.02 4.82
C GLY A 252 1.81 3.08 3.76
N MET A 253 1.53 3.70 2.61
CA MET A 253 2.49 3.89 1.52
C MET A 253 3.28 5.20 1.67
N SER A 254 2.60 6.31 1.96
CA SER A 254 3.22 7.64 2.04
C SER A 254 4.26 7.80 3.16
N GLY A 255 4.19 6.95 4.20
CA GLY A 255 5.22 6.87 5.23
C GLY A 255 6.61 6.46 4.73
N ALA A 256 6.75 5.93 3.52
CA ALA A 256 8.03 5.58 2.91
C ALA A 256 8.79 6.80 2.33
N GLN A 257 8.11 7.91 2.07
CA GLN A 257 8.69 9.09 1.42
C GLN A 257 9.89 9.70 2.15
N PRO A 258 9.87 9.88 3.48
CA PRO A 258 11.01 10.47 4.18
C PRO A 258 12.23 9.53 4.17
N LYS A 259 11.99 8.22 4.30
CA LYS A 259 13.06 7.21 4.20
C LYS A 259 13.65 7.15 2.78
N ALA A 260 12.81 7.24 1.75
CA ALA A 260 13.25 7.32 0.37
C ALA A 260 14.09 8.58 0.11
N ALA A 261 13.66 9.73 0.62
CA ALA A 261 14.41 10.98 0.54
C ALA A 261 15.78 10.90 1.23
N ASP A 262 15.86 10.25 2.40
CA ASP A 262 17.14 9.98 3.08
C ASP A 262 18.07 9.10 2.23
N ILE A 263 17.54 8.08 1.54
CA ILE A 263 18.33 7.21 0.63
C ILE A 263 18.76 7.99 -0.62
N SER A 264 17.88 8.84 -1.16
CA SER A 264 18.19 9.72 -2.29
C SER A 264 19.18 10.83 -1.95
N GLY A 265 19.42 11.11 -0.66
CA GLY A 265 20.37 12.15 -0.22
C GLY A 265 19.83 13.58 -0.28
N VAL A 266 18.51 13.76 -0.15
CA VAL A 266 17.85 15.08 -0.20
C VAL A 266 17.30 15.48 1.18
N ILE A 267 16.97 16.75 1.35
CA ILE A 267 16.21 17.25 2.50
C ILE A 267 14.74 16.99 2.23
N SER A 268 13.99 16.43 3.18
CA SER A 268 12.55 16.25 3.04
C SER A 268 11.75 16.83 4.19
N VAL A 269 10.63 17.46 3.83
CA VAL A 269 9.55 17.84 4.75
C VAL A 269 8.29 17.07 4.35
N THR A 270 7.79 16.23 5.25
CA THR A 270 6.55 15.48 5.06
C THR A 270 5.52 15.91 6.09
N ALA A 271 4.48 16.62 5.67
CA ALA A 271 3.42 17.06 6.57
C ALA A 271 2.42 15.93 6.84
N GLU A 272 2.05 15.72 8.10
CA GLU A 272 1.08 14.74 8.56
C GLU A 272 0.26 15.31 9.72
N VAL A 273 -1.07 15.29 9.59
CA VAL A 273 -1.97 15.81 10.62
C VAL A 273 -2.20 14.83 11.76
N ASN A 274 -2.01 13.53 11.53
CA ASN A 274 -2.18 12.49 12.54
C ASN A 274 -0.87 12.24 13.29
N PRO A 275 -0.73 12.70 14.55
CA PRO A 275 0.52 12.55 15.31
C PRO A 275 0.90 11.09 15.54
N LYS A 276 -0.08 10.17 15.57
CA LYS A 276 0.19 8.73 15.70
C LYS A 276 0.91 8.17 14.46
N ALA A 277 0.59 8.68 13.28
CA ALA A 277 1.25 8.26 12.04
C ALA A 277 2.70 8.80 12.02
N ALA A 278 2.90 10.09 12.32
CA ALA A 278 4.23 10.70 12.41
C ALA A 278 5.12 9.98 13.43
N ARG A 279 4.62 9.79 14.66
CA ARG A 279 5.34 9.07 15.72
C ARG A 279 5.72 7.65 15.32
N LYS A 280 4.80 6.91 14.70
CA LYS A 280 5.08 5.55 14.21
C LYS A 280 6.24 5.52 13.23
N ARG A 281 6.35 6.49 12.31
CA ARG A 281 7.45 6.55 11.33
C ARG A 281 8.77 6.98 11.96
N TYR A 282 8.72 7.87 12.95
CA TYR A 282 9.89 8.22 13.74
C TYR A 282 10.43 7.02 14.54
N ASP A 283 9.56 6.27 15.22
CA ASP A 283 9.96 5.08 16.00
C ASP A 283 10.52 3.96 15.10
N GLN A 284 10.11 3.91 13.83
CA GLN A 284 10.67 3.02 12.82
C GLN A 284 12.05 3.48 12.30
N GLY A 285 12.49 4.69 12.64
CA GLY A 285 13.70 5.31 12.06
C GLY A 285 13.53 5.70 10.59
N TRP A 286 12.29 5.88 10.13
CA TRP A 286 11.96 6.27 8.75
C TRP A 286 11.89 7.78 8.57
N VAL A 287 11.74 8.49 9.69
CA VAL A 287 11.81 9.95 9.81
C VAL A 287 12.85 10.26 10.90
N LYS A 288 13.69 11.27 10.69
CA LYS A 288 14.74 11.67 11.65
C LYS A 288 14.26 12.67 12.69
N GLU A 289 13.32 13.54 12.33
CA GLU A 289 12.86 14.63 13.19
C GLU A 289 11.34 14.81 13.09
N ILE A 290 10.70 15.13 14.22
CA ILE A 290 9.30 15.56 14.28
C ILE A 290 9.30 17.00 14.75
N ILE A 291 8.62 17.88 14.02
CA ILE A 291 8.43 19.30 14.37
C ILE A 291 6.94 19.61 14.38
N THR A 292 6.47 20.27 15.43
CA THR A 292 5.06 20.68 15.61
C THR A 292 4.86 22.17 15.41
N ASP A 293 5.94 22.96 15.51
CA ASP A 293 5.89 24.42 15.38
C ASP A 293 6.36 24.88 14.00
N MET A 294 5.60 25.77 13.37
CA MET A 294 5.88 26.24 12.01
C MET A 294 7.10 27.17 11.95
N ASP A 295 7.36 27.98 12.98
CA ASP A 295 8.52 28.86 13.01
C ASP A 295 9.80 28.03 13.17
N GLU A 296 9.77 27.00 14.02
CA GLU A 296 10.85 26.02 14.15
C GLU A 296 11.12 25.30 12.83
N LEU A 297 10.08 24.85 12.12
CA LEU A 297 10.23 24.19 10.82
C LEU A 297 10.96 25.09 9.81
N VAL A 298 10.57 26.36 9.72
CA VAL A 298 11.19 27.35 8.83
C VAL A 298 12.69 27.48 9.14
N VAL A 299 13.05 27.70 10.40
CA VAL A 299 14.45 27.83 10.82
C VAL A 299 15.23 26.55 10.52
N ARG A 300 14.64 25.39 10.80
CA ARG A 300 15.29 24.09 10.61
C ARG A 300 15.59 23.79 9.14
N VAL A 301 14.65 24.09 8.26
CA VAL A 301 14.80 23.85 6.82
C VAL A 301 15.86 24.79 6.22
N ILE A 302 15.88 26.06 6.60
CA ILE A 302 16.92 27.01 6.16
C ILE A 302 18.30 26.47 6.53
N ARG A 303 18.49 26.08 7.79
CA ARG A 303 19.74 25.47 8.25
C ARG A 303 20.11 24.20 7.47
N ALA A 304 19.14 23.31 7.24
CA ALA A 304 19.37 22.08 6.48
C ALA A 304 19.88 22.37 5.07
N LYS A 305 19.29 23.37 4.39
CA LYS A 305 19.70 23.81 3.04
C LYS A 305 21.10 24.40 3.05
N GLU A 306 21.41 25.27 4.00
CA GLU A 306 22.75 25.88 4.16
C GLU A 306 23.84 24.82 4.39
N GLN A 307 23.56 23.83 5.23
CA GLN A 307 24.49 22.75 5.58
C GLN A 307 24.48 21.59 4.58
N LYS A 308 23.59 21.62 3.58
CA LYS A 308 23.37 20.54 2.60
C LYS A 308 23.19 19.19 3.28
N GLU A 309 22.42 19.18 4.36
CA GLU A 309 22.15 17.98 5.17
C GLU A 309 21.30 16.97 4.39
N VAL A 310 21.42 15.70 4.79
CA VAL A 310 20.43 14.68 4.45
C VAL A 310 19.56 14.47 5.68
N VAL A 311 18.37 15.07 5.68
CA VAL A 311 17.44 15.00 6.82
C VAL A 311 15.99 14.85 6.35
N SER A 312 15.27 13.96 7.05
CA SER A 312 13.84 13.76 6.92
C SER A 312 13.09 14.34 8.12
N ILE A 313 12.24 15.33 7.86
CA ILE A 313 11.46 16.06 8.85
C ILE A 313 9.98 15.74 8.64
N ALA A 314 9.33 15.17 9.65
CA ALA A 314 7.87 15.14 9.72
C ALA A 314 7.38 16.43 10.37
N PHE A 315 6.48 17.12 9.69
CA PHE A 315 5.76 18.25 10.28
C PHE A 315 4.39 17.78 10.76
N GLU A 316 4.13 17.84 12.07
CA GLU A 316 2.83 17.53 12.65
C GLU A 316 1.87 18.68 12.43
N GLY A 317 1.25 18.70 11.25
CA GLY A 317 0.38 19.77 10.79
C GLY A 317 -0.06 19.58 9.35
N ASN A 318 -0.73 20.58 8.79
CA ASN A 318 -1.31 20.48 7.46
C ASN A 318 -0.28 20.87 6.37
N ILE A 319 -0.26 20.12 5.27
CA ILE A 319 0.60 20.41 4.11
C ILE A 319 0.31 21.78 3.48
N VAL A 320 -0.94 22.23 3.52
CA VAL A 320 -1.33 23.55 2.99
C VAL A 320 -0.59 24.66 3.74
N ASP A 321 -0.50 24.56 5.06
CA ASP A 321 0.15 25.57 5.89
C ASP A 321 1.66 25.61 5.62
N VAL A 322 2.29 24.46 5.34
CA VAL A 322 3.71 24.39 4.92
C VAL A 322 3.92 25.09 3.58
N TRP A 323 3.11 24.77 2.56
CA TRP A 323 3.23 25.41 1.25
C TRP A 323 3.02 26.93 1.33
N GLU A 324 1.97 27.38 2.02
CA GLU A 324 1.66 28.80 2.21
C GLU A 324 2.77 29.51 3.02
N ARG A 325 3.29 28.88 4.07
CA ARG A 325 4.36 29.47 4.87
C ARG A 325 5.66 29.60 4.09
N PHE A 326 6.05 28.58 3.34
CA PHE A 326 7.32 28.61 2.60
C PHE A 326 7.29 29.60 1.44
N ASP A 327 6.12 29.84 0.85
CA ASP A 327 5.91 30.93 -0.11
C ASP A 327 6.17 32.29 0.57
N LYS A 328 5.53 32.54 1.72
CA LYS A 328 5.67 33.79 2.49
C LYS A 328 7.12 34.07 2.91
N GLU A 329 7.83 33.05 3.38
CA GLU A 329 9.23 33.15 3.83
C GLU A 329 10.24 33.09 2.68
N ASN A 330 9.77 33.04 1.43
CA ASN A 330 10.60 32.92 0.22
C ASN A 330 11.52 31.68 0.18
N ILE A 331 11.21 30.62 0.94
CA ILE A 331 11.98 29.36 0.92
C ILE A 331 11.77 28.69 -0.43
N PHE A 332 12.85 28.55 -1.21
CA PHE A 332 12.79 27.88 -2.49
C PHE A 332 12.63 26.36 -2.30
N VAL A 333 11.59 25.78 -2.89
CA VAL A 333 11.35 24.33 -2.90
C VAL A 333 11.83 23.81 -4.24
N ASP A 334 12.76 22.86 -4.25
CA ASP A 334 13.34 22.36 -5.49
C ASP A 334 12.32 21.50 -6.24
N PHE A 335 11.66 20.58 -5.52
CA PHE A 335 10.56 19.79 -6.05
C PHE A 335 9.57 19.40 -4.95
N GLY A 336 8.33 19.10 -5.33
CA GLY A 336 7.30 18.70 -4.37
C GLY A 336 6.23 17.81 -4.97
N SER A 337 5.49 17.15 -4.09
CA SER A 337 4.39 16.27 -4.45
C SER A 337 3.32 16.25 -3.34
N ASP A 338 2.33 15.38 -3.48
CA ASP A 338 1.31 15.10 -2.49
C ASP A 338 0.99 13.60 -2.49
N GLN A 339 0.90 13.00 -1.30
CA GLN A 339 0.50 11.59 -1.14
C GLN A 339 -0.55 11.41 -0.05
N THR A 340 -1.41 12.43 0.15
CA THR A 340 -2.68 12.27 0.87
C THR A 340 -3.58 11.27 0.15
N SER A 341 -4.64 10.77 0.80
CA SER A 341 -5.50 9.71 0.23
C SER A 341 -6.72 10.30 -0.50
N LEU A 342 -6.48 11.08 -1.55
CA LEU A 342 -7.52 11.73 -2.37
C LEU A 342 -8.33 10.79 -3.28
N HIS A 343 -8.06 9.49 -3.24
CA HIS A 343 -9.00 8.48 -3.74
C HIS A 343 -10.23 8.29 -2.82
N ASN A 344 -10.18 8.80 -1.58
CA ASN A 344 -11.30 8.81 -0.65
C ASN A 344 -11.31 10.09 0.24
N PRO A 345 -11.49 11.28 -0.34
CA PRO A 345 -11.36 12.55 0.38
C PRO A 345 -12.38 12.75 1.50
N TRP A 346 -13.54 12.11 1.39
CA TRP A 346 -14.69 12.38 2.26
C TRP A 346 -14.73 11.54 3.54
N ALA A 347 -13.91 10.49 3.62
CA ALA A 347 -13.89 9.56 4.75
C ALA A 347 -12.47 9.41 5.31
N GLY A 348 -11.83 10.54 5.61
CA GLY A 348 -10.55 10.60 6.30
C GLY A 348 -9.32 10.42 5.40
N GLY A 349 -9.48 10.55 4.08
CA GLY A 349 -8.35 10.51 3.15
C GLY A 349 -7.62 11.85 3.01
N TYR A 350 -8.31 12.98 3.21
CA TYR A 350 -7.76 14.33 3.17
C TYR A 350 -8.34 15.17 4.32
N TYR A 351 -7.49 15.92 5.01
CA TYR A 351 -7.88 16.74 6.16
C TYR A 351 -7.77 18.22 5.80
N PRO A 352 -8.84 19.01 5.94
CA PRO A 352 -8.84 20.41 5.54
C PRO A 352 -7.94 21.27 6.42
N ALA A 353 -7.26 22.24 5.81
CA ALA A 353 -6.44 23.23 6.53
C ALA A 353 -7.30 24.16 7.40
N GLY A 354 -6.75 24.57 8.54
CA GLY A 354 -7.44 25.41 9.53
C GLY A 354 -8.33 24.65 10.51
N LEU A 355 -8.37 23.32 10.46
CA LEU A 355 -8.97 22.46 11.47
C LEU A 355 -7.90 21.50 12.02
N SER A 356 -7.98 21.17 13.30
CA SER A 356 -7.19 20.08 13.88
C SER A 356 -7.65 18.71 13.35
N PHE A 357 -6.83 17.69 13.59
CA PHE A 357 -7.15 16.31 13.24
C PHE A 357 -8.40 15.83 13.98
N GLU A 358 -8.53 16.15 15.27
CA GLU A 358 -9.67 15.81 16.12
C GLU A 358 -10.96 16.51 15.63
N GLU A 359 -10.92 17.82 15.40
CA GLU A 359 -12.06 18.59 14.89
C GLU A 359 -12.51 18.08 13.52
N SER A 360 -11.56 17.72 12.65
CA SER A 360 -11.86 17.15 11.34
C SER A 360 -12.56 15.79 11.44
N ASN A 361 -12.11 14.92 12.35
CA ASN A 361 -12.75 13.63 12.59
C ASN A 361 -14.17 13.78 13.15
N GLN A 362 -14.37 14.72 14.07
CA GLN A 362 -15.70 15.03 14.59
C GLN A 362 -16.62 15.58 13.49
N MET A 363 -16.16 16.56 12.72
CA MET A 363 -16.93 17.17 11.63
C MET A 363 -17.29 16.16 10.54
N MET A 364 -16.38 15.25 10.20
CA MET A 364 -16.63 14.19 9.23
C MET A 364 -17.78 13.27 9.64
N ALA A 365 -17.92 13.00 10.95
CA ALA A 365 -19.00 12.17 11.48
C ALA A 365 -20.31 12.95 11.67
N GLU A 366 -20.25 14.15 12.22
CA GLU A 366 -21.42 14.92 12.64
C GLU A 366 -21.98 15.84 11.55
N GLN A 367 -21.12 16.36 10.67
CA GLN A 367 -21.43 17.38 9.67
C GLN A 367 -20.74 17.08 8.32
N PRO A 368 -21.03 15.91 7.70
CA PRO A 368 -20.28 15.42 6.53
C PRO A 368 -20.34 16.35 5.31
N GLU A 369 -21.44 17.07 5.09
CA GLU A 369 -21.52 18.03 3.97
C GLU A 369 -20.63 19.26 4.19
N LEU A 370 -20.57 19.77 5.42
CA LEU A 370 -19.65 20.85 5.78
C LEU A 370 -18.19 20.40 5.67
N PHE A 371 -17.89 19.16 6.09
CA PHE A 371 -16.56 18.58 5.92
C PHE A 371 -16.12 18.57 4.45
N LYS A 372 -17.01 18.13 3.53
CA LYS A 372 -16.74 18.16 2.08
C LYS A 372 -16.48 19.56 1.55
N GLU A 373 -17.22 20.56 2.02
CA GLU A 373 -16.99 21.97 1.67
C GLU A 373 -15.59 22.41 2.10
N LYS A 374 -15.22 22.16 3.37
CA LYS A 374 -13.88 22.50 3.91
C LYS A 374 -12.75 21.79 3.18
N VAL A 375 -12.92 20.52 2.80
CA VAL A 375 -11.95 19.79 1.98
C VAL A 375 -11.74 20.49 0.63
N ARG A 376 -12.83 20.87 -0.05
CA ARG A 376 -12.74 21.58 -1.34
C ARG A 376 -12.07 22.95 -1.20
N ASP A 377 -12.38 23.70 -0.15
CA ASP A 377 -11.72 24.98 0.16
C ASP A 377 -10.21 24.80 0.34
N SER A 378 -9.82 23.79 1.10
CA SER A 378 -8.42 23.45 1.36
C SER A 378 -7.68 23.02 0.10
N LEU A 379 -8.30 22.23 -0.78
CA LEU A 379 -7.71 21.84 -2.07
C LEU A 379 -7.44 23.05 -2.97
N ARG A 380 -8.37 24.02 -3.00
CA ARG A 380 -8.15 25.28 -3.74
C ARG A 380 -6.98 26.08 -3.16
N ARG A 381 -6.85 26.16 -1.84
CA ARG A 381 -5.71 26.80 -1.17
C ARG A 381 -4.39 26.10 -1.47
N GLN A 382 -4.35 24.78 -1.36
CA GLN A 382 -3.16 23.97 -1.66
C GLN A 382 -2.68 24.20 -3.08
N ALA A 383 -3.59 24.10 -4.06
CA ALA A 383 -3.28 24.35 -5.47
C ALA A 383 -2.78 25.78 -5.71
N ALA A 384 -3.41 26.78 -5.10
CA ALA A 384 -2.97 28.18 -5.23
C ALA A 384 -1.55 28.38 -4.68
N ALA A 385 -1.22 27.77 -3.54
CA ALA A 385 0.12 27.83 -2.98
C ALA A 385 1.15 27.12 -3.88
N ILE A 386 0.83 25.92 -4.36
CA ILE A 386 1.68 25.19 -5.33
C ILE A 386 1.92 26.04 -6.59
N ASN A 387 0.89 26.68 -7.14
CA ASN A 387 1.01 27.55 -8.32
C ASN A 387 2.00 28.71 -8.11
N LYS A 388 2.10 29.26 -6.90
CA LYS A 388 3.09 30.31 -6.60
C LYS A 388 4.52 29.76 -6.54
N HIS A 389 4.71 28.58 -5.97
CA HIS A 389 6.01 27.90 -5.95
C HIS A 389 6.47 27.51 -7.35
N THR A 390 5.58 26.95 -8.16
CA THR A 390 5.90 26.51 -9.54
C THR A 390 6.16 27.71 -10.45
N ALA A 391 5.48 28.84 -10.26
CA ALA A 391 5.80 30.11 -10.93
C ALA A 391 7.22 30.62 -10.62
N ARG A 392 7.84 30.17 -9.52
CA ARG A 392 9.23 30.47 -9.13
C ARG A 392 10.22 29.39 -9.55
N GLY A 393 9.76 28.30 -10.18
CA GLY A 393 10.60 27.22 -10.70
C GLY A 393 10.60 25.92 -9.88
N THR A 394 9.73 25.77 -8.87
CA THR A 394 9.53 24.48 -8.20
C THR A 394 8.95 23.46 -9.18
N TYR A 395 9.52 22.26 -9.22
CA TYR A 395 8.92 21.14 -9.95
C TYR A 395 7.89 20.42 -9.08
N PHE A 396 6.61 20.53 -9.43
CA PHE A 396 5.53 19.79 -8.76
C PHE A 396 5.04 18.64 -9.65
N PHE A 397 4.81 17.48 -9.05
CA PHE A 397 4.24 16.32 -9.73
C PHE A 397 3.19 15.61 -8.87
N ASP A 398 2.14 15.06 -9.50
CA ASP A 398 1.11 14.26 -8.83
C ASP A 398 1.60 12.82 -8.60
N TYR A 399 1.45 12.30 -7.39
CA TYR A 399 1.92 10.95 -7.04
C TYR A 399 0.91 9.84 -7.39
N GLY A 400 -0.06 10.11 -8.26
CA GLY A 400 -1.12 9.17 -8.62
C GLY A 400 -2.13 8.96 -7.47
N ASN A 401 -2.29 9.95 -6.60
CA ASN A 401 -3.22 9.90 -5.46
C ASN A 401 -4.57 10.58 -5.73
N ALA A 402 -4.79 11.03 -6.97
CA ALA A 402 -5.94 11.81 -7.43
C ALA A 402 -5.98 13.27 -6.93
N PHE A 403 -4.85 13.85 -6.52
CA PHE A 403 -4.81 15.24 -6.07
C PHE A 403 -5.28 16.21 -7.15
N LEU A 404 -4.70 16.16 -8.35
CA LEU A 404 -5.09 17.08 -9.43
C LEU A 404 -6.55 16.90 -9.86
N LEU A 405 -7.05 15.66 -9.83
CA LEU A 405 -8.44 15.35 -10.17
C LEU A 405 -9.44 15.91 -9.14
N GLU A 406 -9.20 15.70 -7.85
CA GLU A 406 -10.09 16.22 -6.81
C GLU A 406 -9.96 17.74 -6.65
N ALA A 407 -8.76 18.29 -6.85
CA ALA A 407 -8.55 19.73 -6.89
C ALA A 407 -9.31 20.37 -8.07
N SER A 408 -9.29 19.78 -9.27
CA SER A 408 -10.06 20.30 -10.41
C SER A 408 -11.56 20.23 -10.17
N ARG A 409 -12.06 19.13 -9.59
CA ARG A 409 -13.47 18.98 -9.16
C ARG A 409 -13.86 20.02 -8.10
N ALA A 410 -12.92 20.45 -7.26
CA ALA A 410 -13.11 21.52 -6.29
C ALA A 410 -13.04 22.92 -6.90
N GLY A 411 -12.76 23.06 -8.20
CA GLY A 411 -12.61 24.34 -8.90
C GLY A 411 -11.25 25.01 -8.69
N ALA A 412 -10.21 24.23 -8.35
CA ALA A 412 -8.85 24.75 -8.24
C ALA A 412 -8.20 25.01 -9.61
N ASP A 413 -7.27 25.95 -9.64
CA ASP A 413 -6.56 26.36 -10.86
C ASP A 413 -5.40 25.40 -11.22
N VAL A 414 -5.77 24.15 -11.54
CA VAL A 414 -4.85 23.04 -11.84
C VAL A 414 -4.98 22.51 -13.28
N MET A 415 -5.95 23.01 -14.04
CA MET A 415 -6.16 22.64 -15.44
C MET A 415 -5.20 23.42 -16.34
N ALA A 416 -4.68 22.76 -17.38
CA ALA A 416 -3.94 23.41 -18.45
C ALA A 416 -4.88 24.25 -19.34
N GLU A 417 -4.31 25.10 -20.18
CA GLU A 417 -5.07 26.00 -21.07
C GLU A 417 -6.00 25.26 -22.05
N ASN A 418 -5.68 24.01 -22.40
CA ASN A 418 -6.51 23.19 -23.28
C ASN A 418 -7.76 22.63 -22.62
N GLY A 419 -7.92 22.78 -21.30
CA GLY A 419 -9.06 22.30 -20.52
C GLY A 419 -9.19 20.77 -20.43
N ILE A 420 -8.21 20.02 -20.92
CA ILE A 420 -8.18 18.55 -20.93
C ILE A 420 -7.12 18.04 -19.96
N ASP A 421 -5.91 18.58 -20.07
CA ASP A 421 -4.76 18.18 -19.26
C ASP A 421 -4.66 19.01 -17.98
N PHE A 422 -3.85 18.53 -17.04
CA PHE A 422 -3.46 19.29 -15.87
C PHE A 422 -2.18 20.09 -16.14
N LYS A 423 -1.97 21.19 -15.39
CA LYS A 423 -0.73 21.99 -15.42
C LYS A 423 0.51 21.20 -15.00
N TYR A 424 0.31 20.18 -14.18
CA TYR A 424 1.35 19.35 -13.59
C TYR A 424 1.18 17.91 -14.04
N SER A 425 2.28 17.27 -14.41
CA SER A 425 2.28 15.85 -14.77
C SER A 425 2.21 14.96 -13.53
N SER A 426 1.67 13.76 -13.70
CA SER A 426 1.88 12.71 -12.71
C SER A 426 3.31 12.17 -12.79
N TYR A 427 3.80 11.58 -11.70
CA TYR A 427 5.09 10.90 -11.68
C TYR A 427 5.18 9.77 -12.73
N VAL A 428 4.04 9.14 -13.08
CA VAL A 428 4.01 8.14 -14.15
C VAL A 428 4.25 8.80 -15.51
N GLN A 429 3.57 9.90 -15.80
CA GLN A 429 3.68 10.55 -17.11
C GLN A 429 5.06 11.15 -17.37
N ASP A 430 5.69 11.72 -16.34
CA ASP A 430 6.91 12.52 -16.56
C ASP A 430 8.19 11.87 -16.01
N ILE A 431 8.09 10.92 -15.07
CA ILE A 431 9.25 10.25 -14.47
C ILE A 431 9.25 8.77 -14.85
N MET A 432 8.36 7.97 -14.29
CA MET A 432 8.47 6.51 -14.35
C MET A 432 8.17 5.93 -15.73
N GLY A 433 7.19 6.49 -16.45
CA GLY A 433 6.86 6.11 -17.83
C GLY A 433 8.08 6.26 -18.76
N PRO A 434 8.50 7.51 -19.04
CA PRO A 434 9.55 7.78 -20.02
C PRO A 434 10.93 7.28 -19.58
N LEU A 435 11.23 7.24 -18.28
CA LEU A 435 12.57 6.86 -17.80
C LEU A 435 12.72 5.36 -17.53
N PHE A 436 11.63 4.63 -17.26
CA PHE A 436 11.70 3.22 -16.87
C PHE A 436 10.74 2.33 -17.68
N PHE A 437 9.44 2.59 -17.60
CA PHE A 437 8.42 1.67 -18.12
C PHE A 437 8.44 1.55 -19.64
N ASP A 438 8.73 2.64 -20.37
CA ASP A 438 8.83 2.63 -21.83
C ASP A 438 10.00 1.75 -22.33
N PHE A 439 11.02 1.55 -21.49
CA PHE A 439 12.15 0.66 -21.74
C PHE A 439 11.93 -0.76 -21.20
N GLY A 440 10.81 -1.02 -20.53
CA GLY A 440 10.48 -2.31 -19.94
C GLY A 440 11.01 -2.52 -18.52
N PHE A 441 11.71 -1.55 -17.92
CA PHE A 441 12.10 -1.65 -16.50
C PHE A 441 10.85 -1.70 -15.64
N GLY A 442 10.78 -2.67 -14.74
CA GLY A 442 9.63 -2.80 -13.86
C GLY A 442 9.99 -3.50 -12.56
N PRO A 443 9.04 -3.61 -11.62
CA PRO A 443 9.29 -4.23 -10.32
C PRO A 443 9.66 -5.71 -10.48
N PHE A 444 10.95 -6.01 -10.39
CA PHE A 444 11.47 -7.37 -10.28
C PHE A 444 11.59 -7.73 -8.80
N ARG A 445 10.93 -8.81 -8.39
CA ARG A 445 10.76 -9.17 -6.97
C ARG A 445 11.06 -10.64 -6.77
N TRP A 446 11.69 -10.97 -5.67
CA TRP A 446 11.94 -12.36 -5.29
C TRP A 446 11.81 -12.58 -3.79
N VAL A 447 11.62 -13.84 -3.42
CA VAL A 447 11.51 -14.32 -2.04
C VAL A 447 12.32 -15.60 -1.90
N CYS A 448 13.17 -15.66 -0.87
CA CYS A 448 13.93 -16.85 -0.51
C CYS A 448 13.03 -17.79 0.32
N THR A 449 12.59 -18.89 -0.30
CA THR A 449 11.61 -19.81 0.30
C THR A 449 12.16 -20.65 1.45
N SER A 450 13.47 -20.60 1.69
CA SER A 450 14.12 -21.16 2.88
C SER A 450 13.79 -20.38 4.16
N GLY A 451 13.42 -19.10 4.05
CA GLY A 451 13.30 -18.19 5.18
C GLY A 451 14.65 -17.79 5.82
N ASN A 452 15.78 -18.18 5.22
CA ASN A 452 17.12 -17.85 5.72
C ASN A 452 17.56 -16.46 5.23
N PRO A 453 17.91 -15.52 6.13
CA PRO A 453 18.47 -14.22 5.73
C PRO A 453 19.76 -14.32 4.90
N ASP A 454 20.57 -15.36 5.09
CA ASP A 454 21.83 -15.53 4.32
C ASP A 454 21.55 -15.79 2.84
N ASP A 455 20.44 -16.48 2.50
CA ASP A 455 20.03 -16.66 1.10
C ASP A 455 19.62 -15.32 0.46
N LEU A 456 19.08 -14.40 1.26
CA LEU A 456 18.77 -13.06 0.78
C LEU A 456 20.05 -12.25 0.51
N ASP A 457 21.04 -12.35 1.39
CA ASP A 457 22.36 -11.73 1.17
C ASP A 457 23.04 -12.28 -0.11
N ILE A 458 22.96 -13.58 -0.34
CA ILE A 458 23.49 -14.22 -1.55
C ILE A 458 22.74 -13.72 -2.79
N THR A 459 21.41 -13.67 -2.76
CA THR A 459 20.62 -13.21 -3.91
C THR A 459 20.77 -11.71 -4.17
N ASP A 460 20.92 -10.89 -3.13
CA ASP A 460 21.28 -9.47 -3.25
C ASP A 460 22.63 -9.31 -3.98
N LYS A 461 23.62 -10.13 -3.62
CA LYS A 461 24.93 -10.14 -4.31
C LYS A 461 24.80 -10.58 -5.77
N ILE A 462 24.08 -11.67 -6.05
CA ILE A 462 23.88 -12.16 -7.43
C ILE A 462 23.21 -11.07 -8.27
N ALA A 463 22.15 -10.44 -7.76
CA ALA A 463 21.44 -9.38 -8.47
C ALA A 463 22.35 -8.16 -8.74
N SER A 464 23.16 -7.76 -7.75
CA SER A 464 24.16 -6.70 -7.93
C SER A 464 25.17 -7.04 -9.02
N ASP A 465 25.82 -8.22 -8.92
CA ASP A 465 26.86 -8.65 -9.85
C ASP A 465 26.32 -8.70 -11.30
N VAL A 466 25.12 -9.27 -11.49
CA VAL A 466 24.46 -9.36 -12.81
C VAL A 466 24.12 -7.98 -13.36
N MET A 467 23.55 -7.07 -12.56
CA MET A 467 23.22 -5.72 -13.05
C MET A 467 24.48 -4.91 -13.39
N GLU A 468 25.56 -5.08 -12.64
CA GLU A 468 26.84 -4.44 -12.96
C GLU A 468 27.45 -4.95 -14.27
N GLU A 469 27.35 -6.25 -14.54
CA GLU A 469 27.78 -6.83 -15.81
C GLU A 469 26.94 -6.29 -16.98
N LEU A 470 25.61 -6.31 -16.85
CA LEU A 470 24.70 -5.82 -17.88
C LEU A 470 24.91 -4.32 -18.17
N MET A 471 25.16 -3.50 -17.13
CA MET A 471 25.39 -2.06 -17.28
C MET A 471 26.62 -1.72 -18.13
N GLN A 472 27.64 -2.59 -18.19
CA GLN A 472 28.83 -2.36 -19.01
C GLN A 472 28.51 -2.30 -20.51
N GLN A 473 27.54 -3.11 -20.94
CA GLN A 473 27.12 -3.24 -22.33
C GLN A 473 25.84 -2.43 -22.63
N ALA A 474 25.25 -1.81 -21.61
CA ALA A 474 24.01 -1.06 -21.73
C ALA A 474 24.19 0.24 -22.56
N PRO A 475 23.21 0.60 -23.40
CA PRO A 475 23.08 1.92 -24.01
C PRO A 475 23.10 3.06 -22.97
N GLU A 476 23.60 4.24 -23.36
CA GLU A 476 23.81 5.38 -22.45
C GLU A 476 22.52 5.88 -21.78
N ASP A 477 21.40 5.83 -22.50
CA ASP A 477 20.07 6.30 -22.09
C ASP A 477 19.43 5.48 -20.95
N ILE A 478 19.89 4.25 -20.70
CA ILE A 478 19.41 3.40 -19.61
C ILE A 478 20.44 3.19 -18.47
N ARG A 479 21.68 3.64 -18.64
CA ARG A 479 22.74 3.44 -17.63
C ARG A 479 22.41 4.08 -16.28
N SER A 480 21.71 5.22 -16.29
CA SER A 480 21.35 5.92 -15.05
C SER A 480 20.33 5.12 -14.23
N GLN A 481 19.37 4.47 -14.89
CA GLN A 481 18.34 3.62 -14.31
C GLN A 481 18.97 2.36 -13.70
N MET A 482 19.92 1.75 -14.41
CA MET A 482 20.66 0.61 -13.88
C MET A 482 21.50 0.99 -12.66
N ALA A 483 22.22 2.12 -12.73
CA ALA A 483 23.02 2.62 -11.62
C ALA A 483 22.17 2.89 -10.36
N ASP A 484 20.96 3.43 -10.50
CA ASP A 484 20.02 3.63 -9.39
C ASP A 484 19.67 2.31 -8.70
N ASN A 485 19.36 1.28 -9.49
CA ASN A 485 18.98 -0.03 -8.97
C ASN A 485 20.18 -0.79 -8.38
N ILE A 486 21.39 -0.61 -8.93
CA ILE A 486 22.64 -1.15 -8.36
C ILE A 486 22.93 -0.50 -7.00
N ASN A 487 22.79 0.82 -6.90
CA ASN A 487 22.97 1.53 -5.63
C ASN A 487 21.92 1.11 -4.59
N TRP A 488 20.67 0.95 -5.02
CA TRP A 488 19.60 0.43 -4.18
C TRP A 488 19.94 -0.96 -3.62
N ILE A 489 20.28 -1.93 -4.47
CA ILE A 489 20.51 -3.32 -4.02
C ILE A 489 21.71 -3.41 -3.06
N LYS A 490 22.79 -2.66 -3.34
CA LYS A 490 23.96 -2.58 -2.44
C LYS A 490 23.64 -1.94 -1.09
N GLY A 491 22.71 -0.99 -1.06
CA GLY A 491 22.27 -0.31 0.16
C GLY A 491 21.12 -1.01 0.90
N ALA A 492 20.47 -2.01 0.31
CA ALA A 492 19.21 -2.56 0.81
C ALA A 492 19.33 -3.19 2.21
N ARG A 493 20.43 -3.92 2.46
CA ARG A 493 20.72 -4.54 3.77
C ARG A 493 20.85 -3.51 4.90
N ALA A 494 21.59 -2.42 4.64
CA ALA A 494 21.80 -1.37 5.64
C ALA A 494 20.50 -0.66 6.04
N ASN A 495 19.52 -0.62 5.14
CA ASN A 495 18.22 0.00 5.37
C ASN A 495 17.23 -0.86 6.18
N LYS A 496 17.52 -2.15 6.42
CA LYS A 496 16.71 -3.06 7.27
C LYS A 496 15.20 -3.05 6.95
N LEU A 497 14.85 -3.11 5.66
CA LEU A 497 13.46 -2.98 5.20
C LEU A 497 12.69 -4.32 5.10
N VAL A 498 13.34 -5.44 5.42
CA VAL A 498 12.74 -6.77 5.36
C VAL A 498 11.78 -6.96 6.53
N VAL A 499 10.54 -7.32 6.22
CA VAL A 499 9.50 -7.66 7.20
C VAL A 499 8.75 -8.88 6.69
N GLY A 500 8.59 -9.90 7.54
CA GLY A 500 8.01 -11.18 7.14
C GLY A 500 9.02 -12.05 6.38
N SER A 501 8.68 -12.44 5.16
CA SER A 501 9.51 -13.29 4.31
C SER A 501 10.82 -12.60 3.89
N GLN A 502 11.86 -13.42 3.71
CA GLN A 502 13.16 -12.96 3.20
C GLN A 502 13.00 -12.61 1.72
N ALA A 503 12.85 -11.32 1.43
CA ALA A 503 12.42 -10.85 0.13
C ALA A 503 13.11 -9.55 -0.26
N ARG A 504 13.20 -9.32 -1.57
CA ARG A 504 13.79 -8.11 -2.17
C ARG A 504 13.04 -7.70 -3.43
N ILE A 505 13.27 -6.45 -3.80
CA ILE A 505 12.78 -5.81 -5.01
C ILE A 505 13.87 -4.92 -5.59
N LEU A 506 13.86 -4.77 -6.91
CA LEU A 506 14.55 -3.73 -7.67
C LEU A 506 13.79 -3.53 -9.00
N TYR A 507 14.19 -2.56 -9.81
CA TYR A 507 13.76 -2.49 -11.22
C TYR A 507 14.84 -3.04 -12.13
N ALA A 508 14.44 -3.92 -13.05
CA ALA A 508 15.29 -4.54 -14.06
C ALA A 508 14.50 -4.75 -15.36
#